data_AF-A0A6J6B7A1-F1
#
_entry.id   AF-A0A6J6B7A1-F1
#
_cell.length_a   1.000
_cell.length_b   1.000
_cell.length_c   1.000
_cell.angle_alpha   90.00
_cell.angle_beta   90.00
_cell.angle_gamma   90.00
#
_symmetry.space_group_name_H-M   'P 1'
#
loop_
_entity.id
_entity.type
_entity.pdbx_description
1 polymer ?
#
loop_
_entity_poly.entity_id
_entity_poly.type
_entity_poly.pdbx_seq_one_letter_code
_entity_poly.pdbx_strand_id
1 'polypeptide(L)'
;MGALAIAVAAAAVALLARGVGVRVVVLARRYAVVALVATAVITSALALLVRSSSDASIDAVMFSGQEGMAEILTLTSVSTVLLVVVAKLIAYGFALGSGFRGGPIFPAVFLGVATATVLTLVFPSLSLTAMVVVGIAASTAAALKLPFTSALLALLIVAGAGMDIAPFAIIGAVVGLIVRLALDRTGLLDVPSREPAHQP
;
A
#
# COMPACT_ATOMS: atom_id res chain seq x y z
N MET A 1 -9.70 -12.56 -15.74
CA MET A 1 -10.41 -11.47 -15.03
C MET A 1 -9.85 -11.21 -13.63
N GLY A 2 -9.56 -12.23 -12.82
CA GLY A 2 -9.02 -12.06 -11.45
C GLY A 2 -7.77 -11.16 -11.34
N ALA A 3 -6.75 -11.39 -12.18
CA ALA A 3 -5.52 -10.58 -12.16
C ALA A 3 -5.77 -9.08 -12.42
N LEU A 4 -6.66 -8.74 -13.36
CA LEU A 4 -6.98 -7.34 -13.64
C LEU A 4 -7.65 -6.66 -12.45
N ALA A 5 -8.64 -7.34 -11.85
CA ALA A 5 -9.37 -6.82 -10.68
C ALA A 5 -8.42 -6.60 -9.50
N ILE A 6 -7.53 -7.54 -9.22
CA ILE A 6 -6.56 -7.44 -8.13
C ILE A 6 -5.53 -6.34 -8.40
N ALA A 7 -5.03 -6.23 -9.64
CA ALA A 7 -4.09 -5.17 -9.99
C ALA A 7 -4.70 -3.78 -9.79
N VAL A 8 -5.94 -3.58 -10.25
CA VAL A 8 -6.65 -2.30 -10.06
C VAL A 8 -6.89 -2.02 -8.58
N ALA A 9 -7.34 -3.01 -7.81
CA ALA A 9 -7.60 -2.85 -6.38
C ALA A 9 -6.31 -2.53 -5.60
N ALA A 10 -5.23 -3.28 -5.82
CA ALA A 10 -3.95 -3.07 -5.15
C ALA A 10 -3.34 -1.70 -5.49
N ALA A 11 -3.42 -1.29 -6.76
CA ALA A 11 -3.01 0.05 -7.18
C ALA A 11 -3.86 1.13 -6.51
N ALA A 12 -5.19 0.97 -6.48
CA ALA A 12 -6.09 1.92 -5.84
C ALA A 12 -5.80 2.07 -4.34
N VAL A 13 -5.62 0.96 -3.61
CA VAL A 13 -5.27 0.97 -2.18
C VAL A 13 -3.95 1.72 -1.93
N ALA A 14 -2.92 1.47 -2.73
CA ALA A 14 -1.64 2.18 -2.60
C ALA A 14 -1.78 3.69 -2.90
N LEU A 15 -2.59 4.06 -3.89
CA LEU A 15 -2.82 5.46 -4.27
C LEU A 15 -3.72 6.20 -3.28
N LEU A 16 -4.67 5.51 -2.64
CA LEU A 16 -5.46 6.05 -1.53
C LEU A 16 -4.56 6.37 -0.34
N ALA A 17 -3.62 5.49 0.02
CA ALA A 17 -2.62 5.78 1.05
C ALA A 17 -1.79 7.01 0.69
N ARG A 18 -1.34 7.12 -0.57
CA ARG A 18 -0.63 8.30 -1.07
C ARG A 18 -1.49 9.56 -0.98
N GLY A 19 -2.78 9.47 -1.32
CA GLY A 19 -3.74 10.57 -1.22
C GLY A 19 -3.88 11.09 0.21
N VAL A 20 -3.99 10.19 1.20
CA VAL A 20 -3.96 10.55 2.62
C VAL A 20 -2.66 11.30 2.95
N GLY A 21 -1.51 10.82 2.49
CA GLY A 21 -0.23 11.49 2.69
C GLY A 21 -0.17 12.90 2.09
N VAL A 22 -0.73 13.12 0.89
CA VAL A 22 -0.83 14.46 0.30
C VAL A 22 -1.67 15.39 1.18
N ARG A 23 -2.76 14.92 1.78
CA ARG A 23 -3.56 15.74 2.72
C ARG A 23 -2.80 16.04 4.00
N VAL A 24 -2.11 15.05 4.56
CA VAL A 24 -1.34 15.22 5.80
C VAL A 24 -0.14 16.15 5.60
N VAL A 25 0.49 16.16 4.41
CA VAL A 25 1.63 17.05 4.14
C VAL A 25 1.26 18.53 4.21
N VAL A 26 0.02 18.89 3.84
CA VAL A 26 -0.46 20.27 3.94
C VAL A 26 -0.49 20.73 5.40
N LEU A 27 -0.95 19.86 6.31
CA LEU A 27 -0.97 20.14 7.74
C LEU A 27 0.46 20.16 8.33
N ALA A 28 1.28 19.17 7.95
CA ALA A 28 2.64 19.01 8.45
C ALA A 28 3.56 20.19 8.07
N ARG A 29 3.30 20.86 6.94
CA ARG A 29 4.04 22.07 6.54
C ARG A 29 3.90 23.23 7.52
N ARG A 30 2.79 23.31 8.26
CA ARG A 30 2.51 24.37 9.24
C ARG A 30 2.72 23.91 10.68
N TYR A 31 2.44 22.63 10.97
CA TYR A 31 2.48 22.06 12.32
C TYR A 31 3.24 20.73 12.36
N ALA A 32 4.53 20.76 12.00
CA ALA A 32 5.33 19.54 11.83
C ALA A 32 5.34 18.63 13.07
N VAL A 33 5.57 19.20 14.27
CA VAL A 33 5.60 18.41 15.52
C VAL A 33 4.24 17.79 15.82
N VAL A 34 3.16 18.55 15.64
CA VAL A 34 1.78 18.05 15.85
C VAL A 34 1.47 16.92 14.87
N ALA A 35 1.86 17.06 13.60
CA ALA A 35 1.66 16.03 12.60
C ALA A 35 2.43 14.74 12.94
N LEU A 36 3.67 14.85 13.44
CA LEU A 36 4.46 13.69 13.88
C LEU A 36 3.83 12.97 15.07
N VAL A 37 3.44 13.72 16.11
CA VAL A 37 2.80 13.16 17.30
C VAL A 37 1.44 12.54 16.95
N ALA A 38 0.63 13.22 16.14
CA ALA A 38 -0.65 12.71 15.68
C ALA A 38 -0.48 11.40 14.89
N THR A 39 0.48 11.33 13.98
CA THR A 39 0.80 10.09 13.25
C THR A 39 1.19 8.96 14.20
N ALA A 40 2.03 9.22 15.21
CA ALA A 40 2.43 8.21 16.18
C ALA A 40 1.23 7.70 16.99
N VAL A 41 0.37 8.60 17.46
CA VAL A 41 -0.86 8.26 18.21
C VAL A 41 -1.83 7.47 17.33
N ILE A 42 -2.09 7.93 16.10
CA ILE A 42 -3.01 7.26 15.15
C ILE A 42 -2.49 5.87 14.81
N THR A 43 -1.20 5.74 14.48
CA THR A 43 -0.59 4.44 14.14
C THR A 43 -0.67 3.48 15.33
N SER A 44 -0.39 3.97 16.54
CA SER A 44 -0.49 3.17 17.77
C SER A 44 -1.92 2.73 18.07
N ALA A 45 -2.89 3.64 17.94
CA ALA A 45 -4.31 3.33 18.15
C ALA A 45 -4.82 2.30 17.13
N LEU A 46 -4.47 2.44 15.85
CA LEU A 46 -4.84 1.48 14.81
C LEU A 46 -4.21 0.11 15.05
N ALA A 47 -2.95 0.08 15.47
CA ALA A 47 -2.25 -1.17 15.74
C ALA A 47 -2.85 -1.90 16.96
N LEU A 48 -3.22 -1.17 18.01
CA LEU A 48 -3.96 -1.72 19.16
C LEU A 48 -5.38 -2.18 18.78
N LEU A 49 -6.07 -1.45 17.91
CA LEU A 49 -7.39 -1.85 17.42
C LEU A 49 -7.30 -3.19 16.66
N VAL A 50 -6.35 -3.32 15.73
CA VAL A 50 -6.12 -4.57 15.00
C VAL A 50 -5.82 -5.72 15.97
N ARG A 51 -4.90 -5.50 16.92
CA ARG A 51 -4.50 -6.53 17.88
C ARG A 51 -5.62 -6.95 18.85
N SER A 52 -6.50 -6.02 19.24
CA SER A 52 -7.56 -6.29 20.21
C SER A 52 -8.84 -6.87 19.59
N SER A 53 -9.05 -6.65 18.29
CA SER A 53 -10.27 -7.08 17.58
C SER A 53 -10.03 -8.23 16.60
N SER A 54 -8.78 -8.69 16.43
CA SER A 54 -8.43 -9.75 15.49
C SER A 54 -7.18 -10.52 15.91
N ASP A 55 -6.94 -11.66 15.25
CA ASP A 55 -5.76 -12.50 15.48
C ASP A 55 -4.46 -11.93 14.89
N ALA A 56 -4.55 -10.81 14.16
CA ALA A 56 -3.38 -10.19 13.54
C ALA A 56 -2.47 -9.52 14.57
N SER A 57 -1.17 -9.58 14.33
CA SER A 57 -0.15 -8.96 15.16
C SER A 57 -0.16 -7.44 15.02
N ILE A 58 0.50 -6.79 15.98
CA ILE A 58 0.70 -5.35 15.95
C ILE A 58 1.61 -4.93 14.77
N ASP A 59 2.47 -5.83 14.31
CA ASP A 59 3.46 -5.61 13.23
C ASP A 59 2.79 -5.52 11.85
N ALA A 60 1.58 -6.07 11.72
CA ALA A 60 0.77 -5.90 10.52
C ALA A 60 0.46 -4.41 10.24
N VAL A 61 0.33 -3.59 11.28
CA VAL A 61 0.10 -2.14 11.18
C VAL A 61 1.40 -1.36 11.35
N MET A 62 2.22 -1.73 12.34
CA MET A 62 3.49 -1.07 12.65
C MET A 62 4.54 -1.27 11.55
N PHE A 63 5.56 -0.42 11.54
CA PHE A 63 6.71 -0.50 10.61
C PHE A 63 6.35 -0.43 9.11
N SER A 64 7.29 -0.86 8.27
CA SER A 64 7.17 -0.81 6.81
C SER A 64 6.21 -1.86 6.24
N GLY A 65 5.88 -2.89 7.02
CA GLY A 65 5.06 -4.02 6.60
C GLY A 65 5.88 -5.23 6.15
N GLN A 66 7.21 -5.16 6.08
CA GLN A 66 8.03 -6.30 5.72
C GLN A 66 7.87 -7.47 6.70
N GLU A 67 7.83 -7.14 7.99
CA GLU A 67 7.76 -8.08 9.11
C GLU A 67 6.41 -8.82 9.15
N GLY A 68 5.31 -8.12 8.82
CA GLY A 68 3.95 -8.68 8.81
C GLY A 68 3.56 -9.42 7.52
N MET A 69 4.42 -9.47 6.50
CA MET A 69 4.07 -10.08 5.20
C MET A 69 3.82 -11.59 5.27
N ALA A 70 4.58 -12.33 6.08
CA ALA A 70 4.38 -13.77 6.21
C ALA A 70 3.05 -14.07 6.92
N GLU A 71 2.74 -13.30 7.96
CA GLU A 71 1.53 -13.47 8.76
C GLU A 71 0.26 -13.16 7.96
N ILE A 72 0.23 -12.06 7.19
CA ILE A 72 -0.97 -11.67 6.45
C ILE A 72 -1.43 -12.76 5.48
N LEU A 73 -0.51 -13.57 4.95
CA LEU A 73 -0.79 -14.70 4.05
C LEU A 73 -1.42 -15.90 4.77
N THR A 74 -1.29 -16.00 6.09
CA THR A 74 -1.83 -17.10 6.90
C THR A 74 -3.23 -16.80 7.45
N LEU A 75 -3.65 -15.54 7.40
CA LEU A 75 -4.96 -15.12 7.90
C LEU A 75 -6.08 -15.58 6.96
N THR A 76 -7.08 -16.23 7.52
CA THR A 76 -8.21 -16.81 6.77
C THR A 76 -9.48 -15.97 6.87
N SER A 77 -9.53 -15.00 7.79
CA SER A 77 -10.68 -14.14 8.00
C SER A 77 -10.63 -12.91 7.09
N VAL A 78 -11.63 -12.77 6.21
CA VAL A 78 -11.79 -11.62 5.31
C VAL A 78 -11.85 -10.31 6.10
N SER A 79 -12.59 -10.27 7.20
CA SER A 79 -12.73 -9.07 8.03
C SER A 79 -11.41 -8.67 8.69
N THR A 80 -10.61 -9.65 9.12
CA THR A 80 -9.30 -9.40 9.71
C THR A 80 -8.34 -8.81 8.70
N VAL A 81 -8.20 -9.42 7.52
CA VAL A 81 -7.30 -8.91 6.47
C VAL A 81 -7.75 -7.53 6.00
N LEU A 82 -9.07 -7.31 5.83
CA LEU A 82 -9.60 -6.01 5.45
C LEU A 82 -9.31 -4.93 6.50
N LEU A 83 -9.46 -5.25 7.78
CA LEU A 83 -9.12 -4.34 8.88
C LEU A 83 -7.63 -3.96 8.83
N VAL A 84 -6.75 -4.93 8.60
CA VAL A 84 -5.31 -4.69 8.45
C VAL A 84 -5.02 -3.80 7.24
N VAL A 85 -5.66 -4.02 6.08
CA VAL A 85 -5.50 -3.18 4.88
C VAL A 85 -5.87 -1.73 5.19
N VAL A 86 -7.02 -1.50 5.81
CA VAL A 86 -7.50 -0.15 6.15
C VAL A 86 -6.58 0.50 7.17
N ALA A 87 -6.21 -0.21 8.24
CA ALA A 87 -5.31 0.30 9.26
C ALA A 87 -3.93 0.67 8.69
N LYS A 88 -3.34 -0.21 7.88
CA LYS A 88 -2.04 0.04 7.26
C LYS A 88 -2.09 1.18 6.26
N LEU A 89 -3.14 1.28 5.45
CA LEU A 89 -3.34 2.38 4.49
C LEU A 89 -3.34 3.72 5.22
N ILE A 90 -4.08 3.83 6.32
CA ILE A 90 -4.16 5.06 7.12
C ILE A 90 -2.79 5.34 7.77
N ALA A 91 -2.22 4.37 8.48
CA ALA A 91 -0.92 4.53 9.14
C ALA A 91 0.18 4.95 8.16
N TYR A 92 0.26 4.28 7.00
CA TYR A 92 1.22 4.61 5.95
C TYR A 92 0.98 6.00 5.37
N GLY A 93 -0.27 6.36 5.07
CA GLY A 93 -0.61 7.70 4.56
C GLY A 93 -0.20 8.81 5.52
N PHE A 94 -0.48 8.64 6.82
CA PHE A 94 -0.05 9.60 7.84
C PHE A 94 1.47 9.68 7.97
N ALA A 95 2.17 8.54 8.01
CA ALA A 95 3.63 8.50 8.03
C ALA A 95 4.25 9.22 6.82
N LEU A 96 3.69 8.98 5.62
CA LEU A 96 4.15 9.58 4.37
C LEU A 96 4.03 11.11 4.37
N GLY A 97 2.92 11.65 4.89
CA GLY A 97 2.67 13.10 4.89
C GLY A 97 3.26 13.86 6.07
N SER A 98 3.47 13.22 7.22
CA SER A 98 3.88 13.90 8.46
C SER A 98 5.39 14.15 8.58
N GLY A 99 6.20 13.65 7.64
CA GLY A 99 7.64 13.87 7.60
C GLY A 99 8.48 12.75 8.23
N PHE A 100 7.89 11.59 8.54
CA PHE A 100 8.66 10.40 8.87
C PHE A 100 9.56 10.02 7.68
N ARG A 101 10.80 9.63 7.98
CA ARG A 101 11.76 9.20 6.95
C ARG A 101 11.52 7.73 6.64
N GLY A 102 11.20 7.44 5.38
CA GLY A 102 10.99 6.09 4.89
C GLY A 102 10.62 6.09 3.41
N GLY A 103 11.03 5.04 2.69
CA GLY A 103 10.66 4.85 1.29
C GLY A 103 9.25 4.27 1.13
N PRO A 104 8.61 4.44 -0.04
CA PRO A 104 7.25 3.95 -0.28
C PRO A 104 7.17 2.46 -0.64
N ILE A 105 8.32 1.78 -0.84
CA ILE A 105 8.39 0.45 -1.44
C ILE A 105 7.66 -0.59 -0.58
N PHE A 106 8.17 -0.91 0.61
CA PHE A 106 7.59 -1.98 1.44
C PHE A 106 6.16 -1.72 1.91
N PRO A 107 5.75 -0.48 2.27
CA PRO A 107 4.34 -0.21 2.54
C PRO A 107 3.44 -0.49 1.34
N ALA A 108 3.88 -0.14 0.12
CA ALA A 108 3.14 -0.47 -1.09
C ALA A 108 3.12 -1.98 -1.36
N VAL A 109 4.25 -2.67 -1.19
CA VAL A 109 4.34 -4.15 -1.29
C VAL A 109 3.32 -4.78 -0.35
N PHE A 110 3.35 -4.43 0.94
CA PHE A 110 2.45 -4.99 1.95
C PHE A 110 0.98 -4.74 1.61
N LEU A 111 0.62 -3.52 1.22
CA LEU A 111 -0.76 -3.22 0.77
C LEU A 111 -1.15 -4.06 -0.45
N GLY A 112 -0.22 -4.31 -1.37
CA GLY A 112 -0.42 -5.20 -2.51
C GLY A 112 -0.66 -6.65 -2.10
N VAL A 113 0.16 -7.18 -1.20
CA VAL A 113 0.01 -8.53 -0.63
C VAL A 113 -1.34 -8.65 0.08
N ALA A 114 -1.63 -7.76 1.03
CA ALA A 114 -2.85 -7.81 1.84
C ALA A 114 -4.12 -7.67 0.99
N THR A 115 -4.09 -6.81 -0.03
CA THR A 115 -5.21 -6.66 -0.98
C THR A 115 -5.40 -7.93 -1.82
N ALA A 116 -4.32 -8.55 -2.28
CA ALA A 116 -4.41 -9.84 -2.98
C ALA A 116 -4.98 -10.93 -2.07
N THR A 117 -4.50 -11.03 -0.82
CA THR A 117 -4.99 -12.02 0.15
C THR A 117 -6.48 -11.86 0.44
N VAL A 118 -6.96 -10.65 0.75
CA VAL A 118 -8.39 -10.47 1.06
C VAL A 118 -9.27 -10.82 -0.14
N LEU A 119 -8.83 -10.50 -1.36
CA LEU A 119 -9.59 -10.79 -2.57
C LEU A 119 -9.55 -12.28 -2.93
N THR A 120 -8.46 -13.00 -2.66
CA THR A 120 -8.42 -14.46 -2.88
C THR A 120 -9.23 -15.23 -1.84
N LEU A 121 -9.39 -14.70 -0.62
CA LEU A 121 -10.34 -15.25 0.36
C LEU A 121 -11.79 -15.11 -0.12
N VAL A 122 -12.13 -14.03 -0.83
CA VAL A 122 -13.47 -13.82 -1.43
C VAL A 122 -13.65 -14.62 -2.73
N PHE A 123 -12.56 -14.84 -3.48
CA PHE A 123 -12.55 -15.61 -4.73
C PHE A 123 -11.58 -16.80 -4.64
N PRO A 124 -11.95 -17.90 -3.94
CA PRO A 124 -11.03 -19.00 -3.60
C PRO A 124 -10.50 -19.78 -4.82
N SER A 125 -11.13 -19.63 -5.99
CA SER A 125 -10.68 -20.25 -7.24
C SER A 125 -9.39 -19.62 -7.80
N LEU A 126 -8.96 -18.47 -7.28
CA LEU A 126 -7.75 -17.79 -7.71
C LEU A 126 -6.52 -18.30 -6.94
N SER A 127 -5.41 -18.52 -7.66
CA SER A 127 -4.13 -18.85 -7.02
C SER A 127 -3.63 -17.68 -6.18
N LEU A 128 -3.54 -17.88 -4.85
CA LEU A 128 -3.02 -16.89 -3.92
C LEU A 128 -1.64 -16.37 -4.35
N THR A 129 -0.71 -17.29 -4.65
CA THR A 129 0.66 -16.95 -5.04
C THR A 129 0.70 -16.05 -6.28
N ALA A 130 -0.03 -16.42 -7.33
CA ALA A 130 -0.08 -15.62 -8.55
C ALA A 130 -0.70 -14.24 -8.29
N MET A 131 -1.77 -14.17 -7.50
CA MET A 131 -2.47 -12.92 -7.19
C MET A 131 -1.66 -12.00 -6.28
N VAL A 132 -0.87 -12.54 -5.35
CA VAL A 132 0.09 -11.79 -4.55
C VAL A 132 1.15 -11.13 -5.44
N VAL A 133 1.67 -11.85 -6.43
CA VAL A 133 2.62 -11.29 -7.42
C VAL A 133 1.99 -10.14 -8.20
N VAL A 134 0.74 -10.29 -8.66
CA VAL A 134 -0.02 -9.21 -9.28
C VAL A 134 -0.14 -8.01 -8.34
N GLY A 135 -0.55 -8.25 -7.09
CA GLY A 135 -0.77 -7.22 -6.08
C GLY A 135 0.49 -6.42 -5.79
N ILE A 136 1.62 -7.09 -5.54
CA ILE A 136 2.93 -6.47 -5.30
C ILE A 136 3.34 -5.62 -6.49
N ALA A 137 3.31 -6.18 -7.70
CA ALA A 137 3.74 -5.47 -8.90
C ALA A 137 2.86 -4.24 -9.18
N ALA A 138 1.54 -4.36 -8.98
CA ALA A 138 0.60 -3.27 -9.23
C ALA A 138 0.71 -2.13 -8.21
N SER A 139 0.76 -2.44 -6.92
CA SER A 139 0.84 -1.42 -5.87
C SER A 139 2.17 -0.66 -5.93
N THR A 140 3.28 -1.37 -6.18
CA THR A 140 4.61 -0.75 -6.29
C THR A 140 4.78 0.04 -7.58
N ALA A 141 4.26 -0.45 -8.72
CA ALA A 141 4.25 0.33 -9.96
C ALA A 141 3.41 1.60 -9.82
N ALA A 142 2.26 1.50 -9.15
CA ALA A 142 1.42 2.65 -8.87
C ALA A 142 2.11 3.67 -7.95
N ALA A 143 2.87 3.21 -6.94
CA ALA A 143 3.61 4.08 -6.03
C ALA A 143 4.81 4.76 -6.71
N LEU A 144 5.61 4.00 -7.46
CA LEU A 144 6.93 4.40 -7.96
C LEU A 144 6.93 4.94 -9.39
N LYS A 145 5.92 4.63 -10.22
CA LYS A 145 5.94 4.81 -11.68
C LYS A 145 7.06 4.06 -12.41
N LEU A 146 7.55 2.97 -11.81
CA LEU A 146 8.64 2.15 -12.35
C LEU A 146 8.14 0.72 -12.61
N PRO A 147 7.40 0.46 -13.71
CA PRO A 147 6.74 -0.82 -13.92
C PRO A 147 7.74 -1.98 -14.05
N PHE A 148 8.85 -1.79 -14.75
CA PHE A 148 9.88 -2.82 -14.92
C PHE A 148 10.49 -3.24 -13.58
N THR A 149 10.92 -2.26 -12.78
CA THR A 149 11.46 -2.50 -11.44
C THR A 149 10.43 -3.16 -10.53
N SER A 150 9.16 -2.76 -10.64
CA SER A 150 8.06 -3.30 -9.82
C SER A 150 7.76 -4.76 -10.16
N ALA A 151 7.77 -5.12 -11.45
CA ALA A 151 7.63 -6.50 -11.89
C ALA A 151 8.81 -7.37 -11.41
N LEU A 152 10.05 -6.89 -11.57
CA LEU A 152 11.23 -7.60 -11.07
C LEU A 152 11.21 -7.77 -9.55
N LEU A 153 10.83 -6.72 -8.81
CA LEU A 153 10.72 -6.76 -7.37
C LEU A 153 9.68 -7.80 -6.91
N ALA A 154 8.51 -7.85 -7.56
CA ALA A 154 7.50 -8.86 -7.28
C ALA A 154 8.03 -10.28 -7.52
N LEU A 155 8.76 -10.49 -8.62
CA LEU A 155 9.35 -11.79 -8.93
C LEU A 155 10.46 -12.19 -7.96
N LEU A 156 11.30 -11.25 -7.51
CA LEU A 156 12.36 -11.52 -6.55
C LEU A 156 11.80 -11.86 -5.16
N ILE A 157 10.75 -11.16 -4.72
CA ILE A 157 10.11 -11.43 -3.43
C ILE A 157 9.43 -12.81 -3.43
N VAL A 158 8.84 -13.21 -4.55
CA VAL A 158 8.08 -14.48 -4.68
C VAL A 158 8.88 -15.53 -5.48
N ALA A 159 10.20 -15.42 -5.55
CA ALA A 159 11.05 -16.24 -6.43
C ALA A 159 10.92 -17.75 -6.18
N GLY A 160 10.62 -18.16 -4.95
CA GLY A 160 10.40 -19.56 -4.58
C GLY A 160 9.21 -20.24 -5.27
N ALA A 161 8.32 -19.48 -5.92
CA ALA A 161 7.16 -20.00 -6.65
C ALA A 161 7.46 -20.45 -8.09
N GLY A 162 8.69 -20.28 -8.57
CA GLY A 162 9.08 -20.57 -9.96
C GLY A 162 8.83 -19.40 -10.92
N MET A 163 9.11 -19.58 -12.21
CA MET A 163 9.01 -18.51 -13.22
C MET A 163 7.65 -18.39 -13.89
N ASP A 164 6.73 -19.32 -13.64
CA ASP A 164 5.37 -19.31 -14.20
C ASP A 164 4.53 -18.12 -13.71
N ILE A 165 4.99 -17.42 -12.66
CA ILE A 165 4.38 -16.18 -12.15
C ILE A 165 4.81 -14.91 -12.92
N ALA A 166 5.78 -14.99 -13.85
CA ALA A 166 6.28 -13.84 -14.59
C ALA A 166 5.20 -13.05 -15.36
N PRO A 167 4.25 -13.70 -16.08
CA PRO A 167 3.19 -12.97 -16.76
C PRO A 167 2.30 -12.18 -15.80
N PHE A 168 2.07 -12.70 -14.59
CA PHE A 168 1.27 -12.03 -13.56
C PHE A 168 1.94 -10.77 -13.02
N ALA A 169 3.26 -10.80 -12.84
CA ALA A 169 4.05 -9.62 -12.45
C ALA A 169 3.96 -8.52 -13.52
N ILE A 170 4.07 -8.89 -14.81
CA ILE A 170 3.95 -7.96 -15.93
C ILE A 170 2.56 -7.31 -15.96
N ILE A 171 1.49 -8.12 -15.85
CA ILE A 171 0.11 -7.61 -15.82
C ILE A 171 -0.08 -6.63 -14.66
N GLY A 172 0.34 -7.01 -13.45
CA GLY A 172 0.26 -6.17 -12.27
C GLY A 172 0.96 -4.83 -12.47
N ALA A 173 2.23 -4.85 -12.91
CA ALA A 173 3.03 -3.66 -13.12
C ALA A 173 2.44 -2.71 -14.17
N VAL A 174 1.99 -3.24 -15.32
CA VAL A 174 1.40 -2.45 -16.40
C VAL A 174 0.09 -1.80 -15.94
N VAL A 175 -0.80 -2.59 -15.34
CA VAL A 175 -2.10 -2.07 -14.86
C VAL A 175 -1.89 -1.06 -13.74
N GLY A 176 -0.99 -1.32 -12.79
CA GLY A 176 -0.66 -0.38 -11.71
C GLY A 176 -0.14 0.95 -12.24
N LEU A 177 0.72 0.93 -13.26
CA LEU A 177 1.18 2.15 -13.92
C LEU A 177 0.02 2.86 -14.63
N ILE A 178 -0.83 2.15 -15.37
CA ILE A 178 -1.98 2.75 -16.06
C ILE A 178 -2.91 3.46 -15.06
N VAL A 179 -3.24 2.81 -13.95
CA VAL A 179 -4.07 3.41 -12.89
C VAL A 179 -3.41 4.67 -12.32
N ARG A 180 -2.11 4.63 -12.05
CA ARG A 180 -1.36 5.80 -11.58
C ARG A 180 -1.38 6.94 -12.60
N LEU A 181 -1.13 6.67 -13.87
CA LEU A 181 -1.13 7.68 -14.92
C LEU A 181 -2.52 8.28 -15.15
N ALA A 182 -3.58 7.45 -15.07
CA ALA A 182 -4.95 7.92 -15.16
C ALA A 182 -5.29 8.86 -13.99
N LEU A 183 -4.88 8.52 -12.77
CA LEU A 183 -5.14 9.34 -11.59
C LEU A 183 -4.33 10.65 -11.60
N ASP A 184 -3.07 10.63 -12.05
CA ASP A 184 -2.26 11.85 -12.13
C ASP A 184 -2.87 12.90 -13.08
N ARG A 185 -3.59 12.48 -14.14
CA ARG A 185 -4.31 13.42 -15.03
C ARG A 185 -5.41 14.23 -14.35
N THR A 186 -5.88 13.78 -13.19
CA THR A 186 -6.92 14.48 -12.42
C THR A 186 -6.34 15.54 -11.47
N GLY A 187 -5.01 15.56 -11.26
CA GLY A 187 -4.36 16.41 -10.25
C GLY A 187 -4.67 16.04 -8.80
N LEU A 188 -5.43 14.96 -8.54
CA LEU A 188 -5.86 14.58 -7.19
C LEU A 188 -4.71 14.30 -6.20
N LEU A 189 -3.53 13.94 -6.73
CA LEU A 189 -2.35 13.64 -5.91
C LEU A 189 -1.26 14.71 -6.01
N ASP A 190 -1.59 15.88 -6.55
CA ASP A 190 -0.67 17.01 -6.59
C ASP A 190 -0.55 17.61 -5.20
N VAL A 191 0.68 17.86 -4.77
CA VAL A 191 0.94 18.54 -3.52
C VAL A 191 0.82 20.05 -3.79
N PRO A 192 -0.07 20.78 -3.09
CA PRO A 192 -0.20 22.22 -3.29
C PRO A 192 1.15 22.93 -3.18
N SER A 193 1.46 23.83 -4.11
CA SER A 193 2.63 24.72 -4.00
C SER A 193 2.50 25.59 -2.76
N ARG A 194 3.63 25.91 -2.10
CA ARG A 194 3.61 26.99 -1.11
C ARG A 194 3.41 28.29 -1.88
N GLU A 195 2.37 29.05 -1.59
CA GLU A 195 2.26 30.43 -2.07
C GLU A 195 3.54 31.19 -1.68
N PRO A 196 4.15 31.97 -2.58
CA PRO A 196 5.23 32.86 -2.20
C PRO A 196 4.68 33.78 -1.11
N ALA A 197 5.27 33.74 0.09
CA ALA A 197 5.01 34.78 1.07
C ALA A 197 5.26 36.12 0.37
N HIS A 198 4.24 36.99 0.35
CA HIS A 198 4.40 38.38 -0.10
C HIS A 198 5.69 38.92 0.50
N GLN A 199 6.68 39.16 -0.36
CA GLN A 199 7.91 39.84 0.04
C GLN A 199 7.52 41.29 0.34
N PRO A 200 7.77 41.80 1.56
CA PRO A 200 7.68 43.23 1.82
C PRO A 200 8.78 44.00 1.09
#